data_AF-A0A7S1E0L1-F1
#
_entry.id   AF-A0A7S1E0L1-F1
#
_cell.length_a   1.000
_cell.length_b   1.000
_cell.length_c   1.000
_cell.angle_alpha   90.00
_cell.angle_beta   90.00
_cell.angle_gamma   90.00
#
_symmetry.space_group_name_H-M   'P 1'
#
loop_
_entity.id
_entity.type
_entity.pdbx_description
1 polymer ?
#
loop_
_entity_poly.entity_id
_entity_poly.type
_entity_poly.pdbx_seq_one_letter_code
_entity_poly.pdbx_strand_id
1 'polypeptide(L)'
;ALVEQGSLGIPVMTGVLRKKKAEHGLFEDPWKQKIQCTLFPTCLVCELLHEGKLTGLKDMFPLDEWQVPPERRLPPSSTSAARGGIKTPLKNDPSRFDLISKTKTEVSGWVSVQVVSFRSDSADDASAWIQALGDARSALAATPQA
;
A
#
# COMPACT_ATOMS: atom_id res chain seq x y z
N ALA A 1 16.93 21.86 12.14
CA ALA A 1 16.87 21.11 10.88
C ALA A 1 15.45 21.18 10.36
N LEU A 2 15.16 22.14 9.47
CA LEU A 2 13.90 22.16 8.72
C LEU A 2 14.06 21.12 7.60
N VAL A 3 13.27 20.05 7.63
CA VAL A 3 13.09 19.23 6.43
C VAL A 3 12.24 20.06 5.47
N GLU A 4 12.84 20.52 4.39
CA GLU A 4 12.17 21.27 3.34
C GLU A 4 10.95 20.51 2.83
N GLN A 5 9.80 21.17 2.85
CA GLN A 5 8.63 20.80 2.04
C GLN A 5 8.90 21.14 0.56
N GLY A 6 9.93 20.52 0.00
CA GLY A 6 10.34 20.65 -1.41
C GLY A 6 9.83 19.47 -2.24
N SER A 7 8.80 19.73 -3.03
CA SER A 7 8.30 18.93 -4.18
C SER A 7 8.02 17.43 -3.97
N LEU A 8 7.05 17.08 -3.12
CA LEU A 8 6.33 15.80 -3.33
C LEU A 8 5.60 15.78 -4.68
N GLY A 9 5.44 16.91 -5.35
CA GLY A 9 4.73 17.03 -6.63
C GLY A 9 3.22 17.20 -6.42
N ILE A 10 2.48 17.21 -7.52
CA ILE A 10 1.02 17.27 -7.51
C ILE A 10 0.48 15.89 -7.09
N PRO A 11 -0.44 15.80 -6.11
CA PRO A 11 -1.01 14.52 -5.72
C PRO A 11 -1.76 13.88 -6.90
N VAL A 12 -1.44 12.62 -7.17
CA VAL A 12 -2.03 11.80 -8.25
C VAL A 12 -3.39 11.26 -7.84
N MET A 13 -3.53 10.85 -6.57
CA MET A 13 -4.76 10.29 -6.04
C MET A 13 -4.87 10.62 -4.55
N THR A 14 -6.06 10.96 -4.07
CA THR A 14 -6.34 11.17 -2.64
C THR A 14 -7.65 10.48 -2.28
N GLY A 15 -7.69 9.83 -1.13
CA GLY A 15 -8.88 9.13 -0.66
C GLY A 15 -8.73 8.57 0.73
N VAL A 16 -9.83 8.08 1.29
CA VAL A 16 -9.84 7.47 2.62
C VAL A 16 -9.77 5.96 2.48
N LEU A 17 -8.76 5.36 3.10
CA LEU A 17 -8.57 3.91 3.17
C LEU A 17 -8.63 3.43 4.62
N ARG A 18 -8.71 2.11 4.80
CA ARG A 18 -8.53 1.46 6.09
C ARG A 18 -7.19 0.73 6.12
N LYS A 19 -6.36 0.98 7.13
CA LYS A 19 -5.09 0.28 7.33
C LYS A 19 -5.32 -0.93 8.23
N LYS A 20 -4.78 -2.09 7.87
CA LYS A 20 -4.77 -3.25 8.75
C LYS A 20 -3.83 -2.98 9.92
N LYS A 21 -4.34 -3.09 11.14
CA LYS A 21 -3.51 -3.01 12.35
C LYS A 21 -2.68 -4.29 12.49
N ALA A 22 -1.36 -4.13 12.65
CA ALA A 22 -0.42 -5.24 12.77
C ALA A 22 -0.71 -6.08 14.02
N GLU A 23 -0.93 -5.41 15.15
CA GLU A 23 -1.30 -6.02 16.42
C GLU A 23 -2.73 -5.63 16.77
N HIS A 24 -3.65 -6.57 16.65
CA HIS A 24 -5.05 -6.40 17.04
C HIS A 24 -5.40 -7.50 18.05
N GLY A 25 -6.20 -7.16 19.05
CA GLY A 25 -6.77 -8.15 19.95
C GLY A 25 -7.71 -9.10 19.19
N LEU A 26 -7.94 -10.29 19.74
CA LEU A 26 -8.77 -11.33 19.12
C LEU A 26 -10.19 -10.85 18.73
N PHE A 27 -10.70 -9.82 19.41
CA PHE A 27 -12.03 -9.25 19.23
C PHE A 27 -12.03 -7.86 18.57
N GLU A 28 -10.87 -7.29 18.27
CA GLU A 28 -10.77 -5.98 17.63
C GLU A 28 -10.84 -6.14 16.10
N ASP A 29 -11.70 -5.36 15.43
CA ASP A 29 -11.71 -5.33 13.97
C ASP A 29 -10.35 -4.78 13.47
N PRO A 30 -9.54 -5.59 12.75
CA PRO A 30 -8.21 -5.17 12.32
C PRO A 30 -8.25 -4.03 11.29
N TRP A 31 -9.43 -3.72 10.73
CA TRP A 31 -9.64 -2.66 9.73
C TRP A 31 -10.32 -1.41 10.31
N LYS A 32 -10.42 -1.29 11.63
CA LYS A 32 -11.07 -0.15 12.28
C LYS A 32 -10.37 1.19 11.99
N GLN A 33 -9.08 1.16 11.68
CA GLN A 33 -8.25 2.35 11.50
C GLN A 33 -8.48 2.99 10.12
N LYS A 34 -9.17 4.14 10.10
CA LYS A 34 -9.32 4.97 8.89
C LYS A 34 -8.12 5.89 8.73
N ILE A 35 -7.62 5.99 7.50
CA ILE A 35 -6.48 6.81 7.13
C ILE A 35 -6.79 7.58 5.85
N GLN A 36 -6.30 8.81 5.74
CA GLN A 36 -6.37 9.61 4.53
C GLN A 36 -5.07 9.37 3.80
N CYS A 37 -5.18 8.79 2.62
CA CYS A 37 -4.06 8.49 1.78
C CYS A 37 -3.99 9.55 0.68
N THR A 38 -2.78 10.05 0.46
CA THR A 38 -2.44 10.95 -0.64
C THR A 38 -1.25 10.34 -1.37
N LEU A 39 -1.48 9.91 -2.59
CA LEU A 39 -0.46 9.39 -3.49
C LEU A 39 0.20 10.54 -4.23
N PHE A 40 1.51 10.62 -4.10
CA PHE A 40 2.39 11.49 -4.86
C PHE A 40 3.19 10.65 -5.88
N PRO A 41 3.79 11.28 -6.90
CA PRO A 41 4.64 10.58 -7.87
C PRO A 41 5.78 9.76 -7.26
N THR A 42 6.28 10.16 -6.08
CA THR A 42 7.44 9.55 -5.42
C THR A 42 7.08 8.73 -4.18
N CYS A 43 5.93 8.95 -3.55
CA CYS A 43 5.56 8.26 -2.32
C CYS A 43 4.05 8.25 -2.07
N LEU A 44 3.59 7.31 -1.24
CA LEU A 44 2.26 7.33 -0.66
C LEU A 44 2.35 7.87 0.77
N VAL A 45 1.62 8.94 1.07
CA VAL A 45 1.49 9.48 2.43
C VAL A 45 0.15 9.08 3.01
N CYS A 46 0.14 8.52 4.22
CA CYS A 46 -1.06 8.09 4.91
C CYS A 46 -1.15 8.79 6.26
N GLU A 47 -2.21 9.54 6.51
CA GLU A 47 -2.45 10.23 7.77
C GLU A 47 -3.63 9.62 8.52
N LEU A 48 -3.47 9.36 9.82
CA LEU A 48 -4.52 8.76 10.63
C LEU A 48 -5.71 9.72 10.83
N LEU A 49 -6.91 9.23 10.53
CA LEU A 49 -8.17 9.91 10.86
C LEU A 49 -8.73 9.34 12.16
N HIS A 50 -8.92 10.22 13.13
CA HIS A 50 -9.66 9.94 14.34
C HIS A 50 -10.87 10.87 14.40
N GLU A 51 -12.07 10.29 14.47
CA GLU A 51 -13.34 11.03 14.54
C GLU A 51 -13.51 12.11 13.44
N GLY A 52 -13.02 11.81 12.23
CA GLY A 52 -13.10 12.74 11.09
C GLY A 52 -12.05 13.85 11.10
N LYS A 53 -11.12 13.85 12.05
CA LYS A 53 -10.00 14.79 12.13
C LYS A 53 -8.68 14.09 11.86
N LEU A 54 -7.81 14.79 11.14
CA LEU A 54 -6.43 14.38 10.95
C LEU A 54 -5.66 14.53 12.27
N THR A 55 -5.02 13.45 12.69
CA THR A 55 -4.32 13.40 13.98
C THR A 55 -2.89 13.92 13.92
N GLY A 56 -2.36 14.23 12.74
CA GLY A 56 -0.94 14.56 12.54
C GLY A 56 -0.01 13.33 12.50
N LEU A 57 -0.50 12.15 12.86
CA LEU A 57 0.25 10.89 12.74
C LEU A 57 0.27 10.45 11.27
N LYS A 58 1.46 10.52 10.65
CA LYS A 58 1.69 10.25 9.24
C LYS A 58 2.63 9.06 9.06
N ASP A 59 2.23 8.11 8.24
CA ASP A 59 3.09 7.11 7.63
C ASP A 59 3.45 7.57 6.21
N MET A 60 4.69 7.32 5.78
CA MET A 60 5.14 7.58 4.41
C MET A 60 5.74 6.32 3.81
N PHE A 61 5.33 6.00 2.58
CA PHE A 61 5.76 4.81 1.84
C PHE A 61 6.39 5.26 0.52
N PRO A 62 7.73 5.44 0.46
CA PRO A 62 8.44 5.77 -0.78
C PRO A 62 8.25 4.71 -1.86
N LEU A 63 7.93 5.10 -3.11
CA LEU A 63 7.63 4.15 -4.19
C LEU A 63 8.86 3.47 -4.80
N ASP A 64 10.07 3.94 -4.47
CA ASP A 64 11.32 3.25 -4.80
C ASP A 64 11.51 1.99 -3.93
N GLU A 65 11.03 2.04 -2.67
CA GLU A 65 11.10 0.92 -1.73
C GLU A 65 9.80 0.09 -1.69
N TRP A 66 8.65 0.76 -1.78
CA TRP A 66 7.33 0.16 -1.60
C TRP A 66 6.62 -0.04 -2.92
N GLN A 67 6.03 -1.22 -3.09
CA GLN A 67 5.30 -1.57 -4.31
C GLN A 67 4.08 -2.44 -4.03
N VAL A 68 3.07 -2.35 -4.88
CA VAL A 68 2.01 -3.35 -4.94
C VAL A 68 2.57 -4.63 -5.59
N PRO A 69 2.38 -5.82 -4.99
CA PRO A 69 2.77 -7.08 -5.60
C PRO A 69 2.15 -7.27 -6.99
N PRO A 70 2.91 -7.79 -7.97
CA PRO A 70 2.42 -7.94 -9.35
C PRO A 70 1.19 -8.85 -9.46
N GLU A 71 1.04 -9.86 -8.58
CA GLU A 71 -0.13 -10.76 -8.55
C GLU A 71 -1.46 -10.05 -8.25
N ARG A 72 -1.43 -8.85 -7.66
CA ARG A 72 -2.65 -8.05 -7.41
C ARG A 72 -2.87 -6.93 -8.42
N ARG A 73 -1.97 -6.75 -9.40
CA ARG A 73 -2.16 -5.83 -10.53
C ARG A 73 -3.14 -6.37 -11.59
N LEU A 74 -3.55 -7.63 -11.45
CA LEU A 74 -4.51 -8.27 -12.33
C LEU A 74 -5.92 -8.09 -11.74
N PRO A 75 -6.93 -7.71 -12.54
CA PRO A 75 -8.31 -7.77 -12.09
C PRO A 75 -8.65 -9.21 -11.66
N PRO A 76 -9.64 -9.42 -10.78
CA PRO A 76 -10.07 -10.75 -10.36
C PRO A 76 -10.77 -11.49 -11.51
N SER A 77 -10.01 -11.87 -12.53
CA SER A 77 -10.45 -12.78 -13.59
C SER A 77 -9.77 -14.12 -13.39
N SER A 78 -10.56 -15.04 -12.85
CA SER A 78 -10.53 -16.49 -13.14
C SER A 78 -9.39 -17.32 -12.55
N THR A 79 -9.76 -18.12 -11.55
CA THR A 79 -9.36 -19.53 -11.38
C THR A 79 -7.88 -19.90 -11.60
N SER A 80 -7.06 -19.84 -10.55
CA SER A 80 -5.81 -20.61 -10.50
C SER A 80 -6.03 -21.89 -9.70
N ALA A 81 -6.27 -22.99 -10.42
CA ALA A 81 -6.11 -24.34 -9.90
C ALA A 81 -4.62 -24.71 -10.02
N ALA A 82 -3.88 -24.59 -8.91
CA ALA A 82 -2.56 -25.21 -8.78
C ALA A 82 -2.59 -26.30 -7.70
N ARG A 83 -2.05 -27.46 -8.10
CA ARG A 83 -1.94 -28.75 -7.41
C ARG A 83 -1.34 -28.64 -6.00
N GLY A 84 -1.94 -29.37 -5.06
CA GLY A 84 -1.25 -30.01 -3.93
C GLY A 84 -0.38 -29.11 -3.04
N GLY A 85 -1.01 -28.37 -2.13
CA GLY A 85 -0.35 -27.63 -1.06
C GLY A 85 -1.41 -26.86 -0.30
N ILE A 86 -1.37 -26.94 1.03
CA ILE A 86 -2.39 -26.43 1.95
C ILE A 86 -2.86 -25.03 1.53
N LYS A 87 -4.07 -24.95 0.96
CA LYS A 87 -4.73 -23.70 0.62
C LYS A 87 -5.25 -23.10 1.93
N THR A 88 -4.45 -22.28 2.60
CA THR A 88 -5.09 -21.21 3.38
C THR A 88 -5.86 -20.37 2.36
N PRO A 89 -7.20 -20.26 2.45
CA PRO A 89 -7.92 -19.35 1.58
C PRO A 89 -7.39 -17.96 1.89
N LEU A 90 -6.49 -17.45 1.05
CA LEU A 90 -6.31 -16.00 0.95
C LEU A 90 -7.70 -15.52 0.54
N LYS A 91 -8.47 -15.05 1.52
CA LYS A 91 -9.77 -14.44 1.31
C LYS A 91 -9.47 -13.23 0.44
N ASN A 92 -9.53 -13.44 -0.88
CA ASN A 92 -9.14 -12.48 -1.91
C ASN A 92 -10.27 -11.45 -1.95
N ASP A 93 -10.33 -10.62 -0.91
CA ASP A 93 -11.27 -9.52 -0.81
C ASP A 93 -10.81 -8.49 -1.85
N PRO A 94 -11.59 -8.31 -2.93
CA PRO A 94 -11.16 -7.48 -4.06
C PRO A 94 -11.06 -5.99 -3.68
N SER A 95 -11.57 -5.60 -2.50
CA SER A 95 -11.43 -4.25 -1.94
C SER A 95 -10.12 -4.09 -1.14
N ARG A 96 -9.18 -5.04 -1.23
CA ARG A 96 -7.94 -5.03 -0.45
C ARG A 96 -6.71 -5.12 -1.33
N PHE A 97 -5.71 -4.34 -0.96
CA PHE A 97 -4.40 -4.39 -1.59
C PHE A 97 -3.30 -4.31 -0.53
N ASP A 98 -2.13 -4.82 -0.87
CA ASP A 98 -0.96 -4.83 0.01
C ASP A 98 0.14 -4.00 -0.62
N LEU A 99 0.84 -3.21 0.19
CA LEU A 99 2.14 -2.64 -0.15
C LEU A 99 3.21 -3.50 0.49
N ILE A 100 4.22 -3.85 -0.30
CA ILE A 100 5.37 -4.62 0.15
C ILE A 100 6.63 -3.79 -0.02
N SER A 101 7.49 -3.80 1.00
CA SER A 101 8.87 -3.33 0.91
C SER A 101 9.80 -4.53 1.10
N LYS A 102 10.80 -4.65 0.22
CA LYS A 102 11.82 -5.70 0.26
C LYS A 102 13.17 -5.04 0.48
N THR A 103 13.64 -5.00 1.72
CA THR A 103 14.96 -4.47 2.05
C THR A 103 15.94 -5.63 2.17
N LYS A 104 16.95 -5.67 1.31
CA LYS A 104 18.06 -6.63 1.43
C LYS A 104 18.99 -6.14 2.52
N THR A 105 19.16 -6.91 3.59
CA THR A 105 20.16 -6.60 4.61
C THR A 105 21.49 -7.23 4.22
N GLU A 106 22.53 -6.40 4.10
CA GLU A 106 23.87 -6.81 3.63
C GLU A 106 24.54 -7.82 4.57
N VAL A 107 24.22 -7.74 5.87
CA VAL A 107 24.92 -8.47 6.95
C VAL A 107 24.67 -9.99 6.92
N SER A 108 23.53 -10.43 6.40
CA SER A 108 23.12 -11.82 6.55
C SER A 108 22.46 -12.43 5.31
N GLY A 109 22.35 -11.65 4.22
CA GLY A 109 21.74 -12.10 2.96
C GLY A 109 20.22 -12.30 3.04
N TRP A 110 19.59 -12.04 4.19
CA TRP A 110 18.15 -12.13 4.37
C TRP A 110 17.47 -10.89 3.82
N VAL A 111 16.40 -11.11 3.06
CA VAL A 111 15.49 -10.06 2.60
C VAL A 111 14.42 -9.88 3.67
N SER A 112 14.45 -8.74 4.35
CA SER A 112 13.34 -8.34 5.22
C SER A 112 12.18 -7.90 4.32
N VAL A 113 11.03 -8.54 4.50
CA VAL A 113 9.80 -8.19 3.76
C VAL A 113 8.84 -7.55 4.74
N GLN A 114 8.59 -6.26 4.56
CA GLN A 114 7.52 -5.55 5.27
C GLN A 114 6.27 -5.54 4.40
N VAL A 115 5.11 -5.77 5.02
CA VAL A 115 3.81 -5.78 4.35
C VAL A 115 2.85 -4.88 5.10
N VAL A 116 2.22 -3.95 4.37
CA VAL A 116 1.15 -3.10 4.88
C VAL A 116 -0.09 -3.31 4.04
N SER A 117 -1.17 -3.72 4.70
CA SER A 117 -2.44 -4.01 4.01
C SER A 117 -3.41 -2.84 4.14
N PHE A 118 -4.03 -2.51 3.02
CA PHE A 118 -5.04 -1.47 2.89
C PHE A 118 -6.36 -2.08 2.42
N ARG A 119 -7.46 -1.45 2.81
CA ARG A 119 -8.81 -1.78 2.36
C ARG A 119 -9.55 -0.51 1.95
N SER A 120 -10.05 -0.51 0.73
CA SER A 120 -10.95 0.51 0.18
C SER A 120 -12.40 0.22 0.55
N ASP A 121 -13.30 1.14 0.17
CA ASP A 121 -14.74 0.96 0.29
C ASP A 121 -15.30 -0.07 -0.72
N SER A 122 -14.69 -0.14 -1.90
CA SER A 122 -15.10 -1.03 -3.00
C SER A 122 -13.93 -1.64 -3.77
N ALA A 123 -14.21 -2.70 -4.52
CA ALA A 123 -13.23 -3.35 -5.40
C ALA A 123 -12.70 -2.42 -6.50
N ASP A 124 -13.57 -1.59 -7.06
CA ASP A 124 -13.21 -0.60 -8.08
C ASP A 124 -12.26 0.45 -7.52
N ASP A 125 -12.52 0.93 -6.29
CA ASP A 125 -11.63 1.89 -5.63
C ASP A 125 -10.26 1.25 -5.33
N ALA A 126 -10.22 -0.01 -4.85
CA ALA A 126 -8.97 -0.73 -4.68
C ALA A 126 -8.21 -0.87 -6.00
N SER A 127 -8.91 -1.18 -7.09
CA SER A 127 -8.31 -1.32 -8.42
C SER A 127 -7.72 0.00 -8.91
N ALA A 128 -8.42 1.12 -8.69
CA ALA A 128 -7.93 2.46 -8.99
C ALA A 128 -6.66 2.80 -8.20
N TRP A 129 -6.62 2.47 -6.90
CA TRP A 129 -5.41 2.64 -6.07
C TRP A 129 -4.24 1.79 -6.57
N ILE A 130 -4.48 0.52 -6.87
CA ILE A 130 -3.44 -0.40 -7.38
C ILE A 130 -2.86 0.11 -8.69
N GLN A 131 -3.72 0.55 -9.62
CA GLN A 131 -3.31 1.08 -10.90
C GLN A 131 -2.52 2.38 -10.71
N ALA A 132 -3.03 3.34 -9.95
CA ALA A 132 -2.34 4.62 -9.70
C ALA A 132 -0.96 4.42 -9.05
N LEU A 133 -0.83 3.49 -8.09
CA LEU A 133 0.45 3.11 -7.48
C LEU A 133 1.41 2.47 -8.50
N GLY A 134 0.87 1.65 -9.40
CA GLY A 134 1.62 1.03 -10.50
C GLY A 134 2.15 2.06 -11.50
N ASP A 135 1.29 3.00 -11.89
CA ASP A 135 1.60 4.05 -12.86
C ASP A 135 2.61 5.05 -12.29
N ALA A 136 2.40 5.53 -11.06
CA ALA A 136 3.31 6.45 -10.37
C ALA A 136 4.72 5.85 -10.24
N ARG A 137 4.82 4.57 -9.87
CA ARG A 137 6.10 3.88 -9.79
C ARG A 137 6.76 3.67 -11.16
N SER A 138 5.97 3.36 -12.18
CA SER A 138 6.49 3.18 -13.53
C SER A 138 7.02 4.51 -14.08
N ALA A 139 6.34 5.62 -13.79
CA ALA A 139 6.80 6.97 -14.11
C ALA A 139 8.08 7.34 -13.34
N LEU A 140 8.17 6.97 -12.05
CA LEU A 140 9.38 7.15 -11.25
C LEU A 140 10.59 6.41 -11.86
N ALA A 141 10.40 5.15 -12.27
CA ALA A 141 11.45 4.35 -12.91
C ALA A 141 11.84 4.84 -14.31
N ALA A 142 10.91 5.48 -15.03
CA ALA A 142 11.15 6.03 -16.36
C ALA A 142 11.82 7.41 -16.34
N THR A 143 11.97 8.04 -15.17
CA THR A 143 12.65 9.34 -15.03
C THR A 143 14.16 9.09 -15.10
N PRO A 144 14.88 9.54 -16.15
CA PRO A 144 16.32 9.38 -16.21
C PRO A 144 16.96 10.17 -15.06
N GLN A 145 17.76 9.49 -14.22
CA GLN A 145 18.65 10.19 -13.30
C GLN A 145 19.65 10.99 -14.15
N ALA A 146 19.45 12.30 -14.19
CA ALA A 146 20.36 13.25 -14.84
C ALA A 146 21.62 13.46 -13.99
#